data_AF-A0A857VBI6-F1
#
_entry.id   AF-A0A857VBI6-F1
#
_cell.length_a   1.000
_cell.length_b   1.000
_cell.length_c   1.000
_cell.angle_alpha   90.00
_cell.angle_beta   90.00
_cell.angle_gamma   90.00
#
_symmetry.space_group_name_H-M   'P 1'
#
loop_
_entity.id
_entity.type
_entity.pdbx_description
1 polymer ?
#
loop_
_entity_poly.entity_id
_entity_poly.type
_entity_poly.pdbx_seq_one_letter_code
_entity_poly.pdbx_strand_id
1 'polypeptide(L)'
;MSYQKTVSRSAKVANIFGALGYMSIIVQWAWSILIIAYPFLTSDELASWISQKTASTPEPTELGMFTPAVTVIAIAVTLFVMATTIILVARLPKKIGRQGARVTHATAHKLVPTITRHQPLSKKQRRIISYRLTLTIKLALVIAPLLMLGFAAPISTLTLDIIWAVGLFCASCSIIYFIIQQLIARIRGIKRDAIW
;
A
#
# COMPACT_ATOMS: atom_id res chain seq x y z
N MET A 1 -25.17 19.31 15.83
CA MET A 1 -24.49 18.61 16.94
C MET A 1 -23.91 17.29 16.41
N SER A 2 -22.62 17.26 16.02
CA SER A 2 -22.02 16.07 15.41
C SER A 2 -21.61 15.06 16.47
N TYR A 3 -22.34 13.95 16.58
CA TYR A 3 -21.94 12.81 17.41
C TYR A 3 -20.66 12.18 16.83
N GLN A 4 -19.48 12.62 17.30
CA GLN A 4 -18.24 11.88 17.09
C GLN A 4 -18.37 10.56 17.85
N LYS A 5 -18.82 9.50 17.17
CA LYS A 5 -18.73 8.12 17.69
C LYS A 5 -17.28 7.86 18.05
N THR A 6 -16.99 7.83 19.35
CA THR A 6 -15.68 7.45 19.89
C THR A 6 -15.37 6.03 19.42
N VAL A 7 -14.49 5.91 18.43
CA VAL A 7 -14.01 4.62 17.92
C VAL A 7 -13.30 3.92 19.07
N SER A 8 -13.80 2.75 19.47
CA SER A 8 -13.24 1.99 20.59
C SER A 8 -11.75 1.70 20.36
N ARG A 9 -10.96 1.60 21.44
CA ARG A 9 -9.52 1.30 21.35
C ARG A 9 -9.27 0.04 20.51
N SER A 10 -10.12 -0.98 20.66
CA SER A 10 -10.10 -2.21 19.87
C SER A 10 -10.31 -1.99 18.36
N ALA A 11 -11.19 -1.06 17.98
CA ALA A 11 -11.40 -0.71 16.58
C ALA A 11 -10.22 0.08 15.99
N LYS A 12 -9.53 0.90 16.80
CA LYS A 12 -8.27 1.52 16.36
C LYS A 12 -7.21 0.47 16.06
N VAL A 13 -7.03 -0.52 16.94
CA VAL A 13 -6.05 -1.61 16.74
C VAL A 13 -6.40 -2.43 15.51
N ALA A 14 -7.66 -2.87 15.36
CA ALA A 14 -8.11 -3.59 14.16
C ALA A 14 -7.81 -2.81 12.87
N ASN A 15 -8.03 -1.49 12.89
CA ASN A 15 -7.79 -0.64 11.73
C ASN A 15 -6.31 -0.36 11.44
N ILE A 16 -5.42 -0.49 12.44
CA ILE A 16 -3.96 -0.48 12.20
C ILE A 16 -3.58 -1.72 11.39
N PHE A 17 -4.08 -2.90 11.75
CA PHE A 17 -3.84 -4.11 10.96
C PHE A 17 -4.45 -4.00 9.55
N GLY A 18 -5.65 -3.43 9.42
CA GLY A 18 -6.21 -3.13 8.09
C GLY A 18 -5.31 -2.21 7.27
N ALA A 19 -4.79 -1.14 7.88
CA ALA A 19 -3.84 -0.23 7.24
C ALA A 19 -2.53 -0.92 6.82
N LEU A 20 -1.96 -1.76 7.67
CA LEU A 20 -0.76 -2.55 7.36
C LEU A 20 -1.02 -3.50 6.18
N GLY A 21 -2.18 -4.18 6.15
CA GLY A 21 -2.60 -5.00 5.02
C GLY A 21 -2.69 -4.21 3.72
N TYR A 22 -3.27 -3.01 3.76
CA TYR A 22 -3.32 -2.12 2.59
C TYR A 22 -1.95 -1.62 2.14
N MET A 23 -1.05 -1.30 3.07
CA MET A 23 0.33 -0.92 2.71
C MET A 23 1.08 -2.10 2.09
N SER A 24 0.90 -3.30 2.64
CA SER A 24 1.50 -4.52 2.09
C SER A 24 1.00 -4.79 0.66
N ILE A 25 -0.29 -4.59 0.37
CA ILE A 25 -0.82 -4.62 -1.01
C ILE A 25 -0.10 -3.60 -1.90
N ILE A 26 0.07 -2.35 -1.46
CA ILE A 26 0.72 -1.32 -2.28
C ILE A 26 2.15 -1.73 -2.62
N VAL A 27 2.91 -2.22 -1.64
CA VAL A 27 4.28 -2.72 -1.86
C VAL A 27 4.27 -3.91 -2.81
N GLN A 28 3.32 -4.84 -2.67
CA GLN A 28 3.16 -5.99 -3.55
C GLN A 28 2.88 -5.55 -5.01
N TRP A 29 1.99 -4.58 -5.21
CA TRP A 29 1.71 -4.02 -6.53
C TRP A 29 2.91 -3.28 -7.13
N ALA A 30 3.60 -2.48 -6.31
CA ALA A 30 4.82 -1.79 -6.76
C ALA A 30 5.89 -2.79 -7.20
N TRP A 31 6.07 -3.88 -6.46
CA TRP A 31 6.96 -4.97 -6.83
C TRP A 31 6.55 -5.61 -8.16
N SER A 32 5.30 -6.07 -8.30
CA SER A 32 4.85 -6.72 -9.54
C SER A 32 4.92 -5.79 -10.76
N ILE A 33 4.53 -4.53 -10.61
CA ILE A 33 4.63 -3.54 -11.70
C ILE A 33 6.09 -3.30 -12.06
N LEU A 34 6.98 -3.13 -11.09
CA LEU A 34 8.41 -2.89 -11.35
C LEU A 34 9.03 -4.04 -12.14
N ILE A 35 8.76 -5.30 -11.75
CA ILE A 35 9.29 -6.48 -12.43
C ILE A 35 8.78 -6.57 -13.87
N ILE A 36 7.49 -6.32 -14.10
CA ILE A 36 6.90 -6.36 -15.45
C ILE A 36 7.37 -5.18 -16.30
N ALA A 37 7.55 -4.02 -15.70
CA ALA A 37 8.03 -2.82 -16.37
C ALA A 37 9.53 -2.86 -16.65
N TYR A 38 10.30 -3.68 -15.93
CA TYR A 38 11.75 -3.71 -16.00
C TYR A 38 12.30 -3.79 -17.44
N PRO A 39 11.82 -4.71 -18.32
CA PRO A 39 12.31 -4.78 -19.71
C PRO A 39 12.08 -3.49 -20.51
N PHE A 40 11.00 -2.76 -20.21
CA PHE A 40 10.70 -1.48 -20.87
C PHE A 40 11.57 -0.35 -20.31
N LEU A 41 11.84 -0.36 -18.99
CA LEU A 41 12.66 0.63 -18.32
C LEU A 41 14.14 0.53 -18.71
N THR A 42 14.62 -0.68 -19.03
CA THR A 42 16.00 -0.93 -19.47
C THR A 42 16.14 -1.04 -20.98
N SER A 43 15.14 -0.60 -21.75
CA SER A 43 15.23 -0.58 -23.20
C SER A 43 16.23 0.48 -23.67
N ASP A 44 17.00 0.17 -24.73
CA ASP A 44 18.03 1.07 -25.27
C ASP A 44 17.45 2.43 -25.73
N GLU A 45 16.17 2.46 -26.12
CA GLU A 45 15.45 3.70 -26.44
C GLU A 45 15.28 4.62 -25.22
N LEU A 46 14.94 4.05 -24.06
CA LEU A 46 14.76 4.84 -22.84
C LEU A 46 16.12 5.25 -22.27
N ALA A 47 17.13 4.38 -22.39
CA ALA A 47 18.51 4.68 -22.04
C ALA A 47 19.11 5.79 -22.90
N SER A 48 18.81 5.84 -24.20
CA SER A 48 19.25 6.92 -25.10
C SER A 48 18.54 8.25 -24.81
N TRP A 49 17.25 8.23 -24.50
CA TRP A 49 16.51 9.42 -24.04
C TRP A 49 17.04 10.00 -22.73
N ILE A 50 17.39 9.16 -21.75
CA ILE A 50 17.96 9.60 -20.47
C ILE A 50 19.42 10.05 -20.65
N SER A 51 20.23 9.33 -21.43
CA SER A 51 21.65 9.63 -21.64
C SER A 51 21.89 10.94 -22.40
N GLN A 52 20.93 11.39 -23.20
CA GLN A 52 21.02 12.68 -23.89
C GLN A 52 21.09 13.87 -22.92
N LYS A 53 20.77 13.66 -21.62
CA LYS A 53 20.82 14.69 -20.58
C LYS A 53 22.08 14.65 -19.70
N THR A 54 22.99 13.70 -19.88
CA THR A 54 24.20 13.58 -19.07
C THR A 54 25.43 14.16 -19.78
N ALA A 55 25.35 15.42 -20.20
CA ALA A 55 26.51 16.18 -20.64
C ALA A 55 27.00 17.08 -19.50
N SER A 56 27.75 16.49 -18.57
CA SER A 56 28.82 17.11 -17.78
C SER A 56 29.24 16.13 -16.69
N THR A 57 30.42 15.54 -16.83
CA THR A 57 31.13 14.90 -15.71
C THR A 57 31.17 15.93 -14.57
N PRO A 58 30.59 15.65 -13.39
CA PRO A 58 30.79 16.56 -12.27
C PRO A 58 32.28 16.52 -11.96
N GLU A 59 32.94 17.68 -12.07
CA GLU A 59 34.25 17.85 -11.45
C GLU A 59 34.12 17.44 -9.97
N PRO A 60 35.14 16.80 -9.39
CA PRO A 60 35.12 16.48 -7.97
C PRO A 60 34.86 17.80 -7.23
N THR A 61 33.66 17.93 -6.67
CA THR A 61 33.39 19.02 -5.75
C THR A 61 34.26 18.71 -4.54
N GLU A 62 35.42 19.37 -4.46
CA GLU A 62 36.19 19.37 -3.23
C GLU A 62 35.20 19.77 -2.13
N LEU A 63 35.01 18.88 -1.16
CA LEU A 63 34.21 19.15 0.02
C LEU A 63 34.90 20.27 0.77
N GLY A 64 34.61 21.51 0.34
CA GLY A 64 35.17 22.73 0.89
C GLY A 64 35.01 22.69 2.39
N MET A 65 36.15 22.71 3.07
CA MET A 65 36.37 22.76 4.52
C MET A 65 35.07 22.99 5.30
N PHE A 66 34.59 21.96 6.01
CA PHE A 66 33.39 22.02 6.86
C PHE A 66 33.52 23.14 7.90
N THR A 67 33.08 24.35 7.55
CA THR A 67 33.01 25.44 8.52
C THR A 67 31.99 25.06 9.60
N PRO A 68 32.21 25.44 10.87
CA PRO A 68 31.28 25.13 11.95
C PRO A 68 29.82 25.52 11.63
N ALA A 69 29.63 26.62 10.90
CA ALA A 69 28.31 27.07 10.44
C ALA A 69 27.65 26.11 9.44
N VAL A 70 28.38 25.63 8.43
CA VAL A 70 27.86 24.67 7.44
C VAL A 70 27.51 23.35 8.10
N THR A 71 28.32 22.87 9.04
CA THR A 71 28.05 21.64 9.79
C THR A 71 26.78 21.76 10.64
N VAL A 72 26.58 22.89 11.34
CA VAL A 72 25.36 23.14 12.12
C VAL A 72 24.12 23.18 11.23
N ILE A 73 24.20 23.84 10.07
CA ILE A 73 23.09 23.87 9.11
C ILE A 73 22.80 22.47 8.57
N ALA A 74 23.83 21.69 8.20
CA ALA A 74 23.66 20.33 7.69
C ALA A 74 23.00 19.41 8.72
N ILE A 75 23.40 19.51 10.01
CA ILE A 75 22.78 18.77 11.11
C ILE A 75 21.32 19.19 11.26
N ALA A 76 21.02 20.49 11.27
CA ALA A 76 19.65 20.98 11.42
C ALA A 76 18.73 20.50 10.28
N VAL A 77 19.21 20.55 9.03
CA VAL A 77 18.50 20.04 7.86
C VAL A 77 18.29 18.53 7.96
N THR A 78 19.32 17.78 8.35
CA THR A 78 19.22 16.33 8.53
C THR A 78 18.19 15.96 9.60
N LEU A 79 18.20 16.63 10.74
CA LEU A 79 17.20 16.43 11.80
C LEU A 79 15.80 16.78 11.33
N PHE A 80 15.64 17.85 10.55
CA PHE A 80 14.35 18.25 10.00
C PHE A 80 13.81 17.21 9.00
N VAL A 81 14.64 16.75 8.07
CA VAL A 81 14.28 15.70 7.10
C VAL A 81 13.95 14.39 7.81
N MET A 82 14.73 14.02 8.84
CA MET A 82 14.46 12.84 9.64
C MET A 82 13.14 12.96 10.41
N ALA A 83 12.89 14.10 11.08
CA ALA A 83 11.65 14.33 11.81
C ALA A 83 10.42 14.33 10.89
N THR A 84 10.51 15.00 9.74
CA THR A 84 9.43 14.99 8.74
C THR A 84 9.18 13.60 8.18
N THR A 85 10.24 12.83 7.90
CA THR A 85 10.14 11.43 7.47
C THR A 85 9.44 10.58 8.53
N ILE A 86 9.83 10.67 9.80
CA ILE A 86 9.18 9.94 10.90
C ILE A 86 7.69 10.30 11.01
N ILE A 87 7.35 11.58 10.95
CA ILE A 87 5.95 12.04 11.03
C ILE A 87 5.13 11.53 9.83
N LEU A 88 5.69 11.58 8.63
CA LEU A 88 5.04 11.10 7.41
C LEU A 88 4.83 9.58 7.48
N VAL A 89 5.87 8.82 7.82
CA VAL A 89 5.82 7.36 7.98
C VAL A 89 4.81 6.97 9.08
N ALA A 90 4.77 7.69 10.20
CA ALA A 90 3.80 7.41 11.27
C ALA A 90 2.34 7.70 10.86
N ARG A 91 2.12 8.69 10.00
CA ARG A 91 0.77 9.08 9.53
C ARG A 91 0.32 8.32 8.27
N LEU A 92 1.25 7.77 7.51
CA LEU A 92 1.01 7.01 6.28
C LEU A 92 0.03 5.86 6.48
N PRO A 93 0.19 4.96 7.47
CA PRO A 93 -0.70 3.83 7.67
C PRO A 93 -2.14 4.28 7.82
N LYS A 94 -2.37 5.34 8.61
CA LYS A 94 -3.72 5.85 8.85
C LYS A 94 -4.34 6.47 7.61
N LYS A 95 -3.57 7.22 6.81
CA LYS A 95 -4.07 7.81 5.56
C LYS A 95 -4.36 6.70 4.53
N ILE A 96 -3.40 5.81 4.30
CA ILE A 96 -3.49 4.69 3.36
C ILE A 96 -4.65 3.76 3.74
N GLY A 97 -4.73 3.34 5.00
CA GLY A 97 -5.80 2.45 5.46
C GLY A 97 -7.20 3.07 5.29
N ARG A 98 -7.36 4.36 5.58
CA ARG A 98 -8.64 5.06 5.37
C ARG A 98 -8.98 5.22 3.89
N GLN A 99 -8.01 5.60 3.07
CA GLN A 99 -8.20 5.77 1.63
C GLN A 99 -8.53 4.43 0.97
N GLY A 100 -7.73 3.40 1.26
CA GLY A 100 -7.92 2.03 0.79
C GLY A 100 -9.30 1.50 1.17
N ALA A 101 -9.68 1.59 2.44
CA ALA A 101 -11.01 1.20 2.89
C ALA A 101 -12.12 1.99 2.20
N ARG A 102 -11.98 3.32 2.05
CA ARG A 102 -12.98 4.14 1.37
C ARG A 102 -13.18 3.67 -0.08
N VAL A 103 -12.09 3.39 -0.80
CA VAL A 103 -12.16 2.87 -2.17
C VAL A 103 -12.79 1.47 -2.19
N THR A 104 -12.33 0.54 -1.35
CA THR A 104 -12.87 -0.82 -1.30
C THR A 104 -14.37 -0.84 -0.96
N HIS A 105 -14.79 -0.09 0.07
CA HIS A 105 -16.20 0.01 0.48
C HIS A 105 -17.05 0.73 -0.58
N ALA A 106 -16.53 1.77 -1.24
CA ALA A 106 -17.24 2.45 -2.32
C ALA A 106 -17.44 1.55 -3.55
N THR A 107 -16.40 0.82 -3.95
CA THR A 107 -16.48 -0.19 -5.01
C THR A 107 -17.46 -1.29 -4.63
N ALA A 108 -17.39 -1.78 -3.38
CA ALA A 108 -18.35 -2.76 -2.87
C ALA A 108 -19.79 -2.26 -3.00
N HIS A 109 -20.08 -1.05 -2.50
CA HIS A 109 -21.41 -0.46 -2.53
C HIS A 109 -21.95 -0.25 -3.96
N LYS A 110 -21.10 0.12 -4.91
CA LYS A 110 -21.47 0.25 -6.33
C LYS A 110 -21.76 -1.10 -6.99
N LEU A 111 -21.03 -2.14 -6.62
CA LEU A 111 -21.19 -3.48 -7.18
C LEU A 111 -22.36 -4.26 -6.55
N VAL A 112 -22.80 -3.93 -5.33
CA VAL A 112 -23.97 -4.56 -4.69
C VAL A 112 -25.18 -4.65 -5.62
N PRO A 113 -25.72 -3.54 -6.19
CA PRO A 113 -26.90 -3.61 -7.04
C PRO A 113 -26.67 -4.43 -8.32
N THR A 114 -25.48 -4.36 -8.93
CA THR A 114 -25.15 -5.15 -10.12
C THR A 114 -25.16 -6.65 -9.82
N ILE A 115 -24.54 -7.06 -8.71
CA ILE A 115 -24.46 -8.47 -8.31
C ILE A 115 -25.80 -9.01 -7.82
N THR A 116 -26.60 -8.17 -7.16
CA THR A 116 -27.95 -8.55 -6.73
C THR A 116 -29.01 -8.31 -7.80
N ARG A 117 -28.63 -8.04 -9.06
CA ARG A 117 -29.54 -7.76 -10.18
C ARG A 117 -30.62 -6.74 -9.83
N HIS A 118 -30.23 -5.67 -9.13
CA HIS A 118 -31.09 -4.58 -8.63
C HIS A 118 -32.24 -5.02 -7.70
N GLN A 119 -32.20 -6.23 -7.13
CA GLN A 119 -33.21 -6.68 -6.18
C GLN A 119 -33.26 -5.80 -4.91
N PRO A 120 -34.45 -5.48 -4.39
CA PRO A 120 -34.60 -4.73 -3.15
C PRO A 120 -34.11 -5.58 -1.97
N LEU A 121 -33.09 -5.09 -1.27
CA LEU A 121 -32.49 -5.77 -0.12
C LEU A 121 -32.87 -5.08 1.19
N SER A 122 -33.14 -5.87 2.23
CA SER A 122 -33.24 -5.33 3.59
C SER A 122 -31.90 -4.72 4.05
N LYS A 123 -31.95 -3.73 4.95
CA LYS A 123 -30.74 -3.06 5.50
C LYS A 123 -29.71 -4.07 6.07
N LYS A 124 -30.19 -5.16 6.67
CA LYS A 124 -29.35 -6.24 7.24
C LYS A 124 -28.67 -7.06 6.15
N GLN A 125 -29.41 -7.50 5.13
CA GLN A 125 -28.86 -8.26 3.99
C GLN A 125 -27.84 -7.42 3.22
N ARG A 126 -28.17 -6.16 2.92
CA ARG A 126 -27.28 -5.23 2.23
C ARG A 126 -25.92 -5.08 2.92
N ARG A 127 -25.92 -5.01 4.27
CA ARG A 127 -24.69 -4.92 5.06
C ARG A 127 -23.85 -6.19 5.01
N ILE A 128 -24.49 -7.37 5.02
CA ILE A 128 -23.78 -8.66 4.90
C ILE A 128 -23.13 -8.78 3.53
N ILE A 129 -23.86 -8.46 2.46
CA ILE A 129 -23.38 -8.55 1.08
C ILE A 129 -22.24 -7.56 0.86
N SER A 130 -22.39 -6.29 1.29
CA SER A 130 -21.32 -5.28 1.19
C SER A 130 -20.04 -5.71 1.89
N TYR A 131 -20.16 -6.33 3.07
CA TYR A 131 -19.02 -6.86 3.81
C TYR A 131 -18.34 -8.02 3.08
N ARG A 132 -19.10 -9.00 2.56
CA ARG A 132 -18.55 -10.09 1.76
C ARG A 132 -17.84 -9.56 0.52
N LEU A 133 -18.42 -8.57 -0.15
CA LEU A 133 -17.80 -7.97 -1.33
C LEU A 133 -16.50 -7.25 -1.00
N THR A 134 -16.45 -6.53 0.12
CA THR A 134 -15.24 -5.86 0.59
C THR A 134 -14.11 -6.87 0.81
N LEU A 135 -14.43 -8.03 1.40
CA LEU A 135 -13.47 -9.13 1.55
C LEU A 135 -13.02 -9.70 0.21
N THR A 136 -13.94 -9.92 -0.72
CA THR A 136 -13.62 -10.40 -2.07
C THR A 136 -12.72 -9.42 -2.81
N ILE A 137 -12.98 -8.12 -2.72
CA ILE A 137 -12.14 -7.08 -3.34
C ILE A 137 -10.74 -7.08 -2.70
N LYS A 138 -10.64 -7.15 -1.36
CA LYS A 138 -9.34 -7.25 -0.67
C LYS A 138 -8.54 -8.46 -1.17
N LEU A 139 -9.19 -9.62 -1.26
CA LEU A 139 -8.56 -10.85 -1.72
C LEU A 139 -8.13 -10.75 -3.20
N ALA A 140 -9.00 -10.18 -4.06
CA ALA A 140 -8.68 -9.94 -5.46
C ALA A 140 -7.46 -9.01 -5.61
N LEU A 141 -7.35 -7.96 -4.79
CA LEU A 141 -6.21 -7.04 -4.78
C LEU A 141 -4.90 -7.70 -4.34
N VAL A 142 -4.95 -8.77 -3.54
CA VAL A 142 -3.77 -9.56 -3.15
C VAL A 142 -3.40 -10.58 -4.23
N ILE A 143 -4.38 -11.22 -4.86
CA ILE A 143 -4.15 -12.27 -5.87
C ILE A 143 -3.72 -11.68 -7.21
N ALA A 144 -4.33 -10.59 -7.64
CA ALA A 144 -4.04 -9.95 -8.94
C ALA A 144 -2.54 -9.68 -9.19
N PRO A 145 -1.77 -9.06 -8.26
CA PRO A 145 -0.35 -8.83 -8.47
C PRO A 145 0.48 -10.14 -8.51
N LEU A 146 0.03 -11.24 -7.89
CA LEU A 146 0.68 -12.55 -8.05
C LEU A 146 0.43 -13.14 -9.44
N LEU A 147 -0.80 -13.02 -9.95
CA LEU A 147 -1.10 -13.46 -11.32
C LEU A 147 -0.30 -12.65 -12.34
N MET A 148 -0.11 -11.34 -12.10
CA MET A 148 0.75 -10.49 -12.89
C MET A 148 2.20 -11.00 -12.94
N LEU A 149 2.76 -11.47 -11.81
CA LEU A 149 4.10 -12.07 -11.79
C LEU A 149 4.22 -13.34 -12.65
N GLY A 150 3.10 -14.00 -12.99
CA GLY A 150 3.09 -15.09 -13.98
C GLY A 150 3.55 -14.67 -15.37
N PHE A 151 3.51 -13.37 -15.68
CA PHE A 151 4.00 -12.80 -16.94
C PHE A 151 5.40 -12.17 -16.79
N ALA A 152 6.05 -12.33 -15.63
CA ALA A 152 7.40 -11.80 -15.42
C ALA A 152 8.42 -12.57 -16.26
N ALA A 153 9.25 -11.82 -17.00
CA ALA A 153 10.41 -12.38 -17.67
C ALA A 153 11.58 -12.52 -16.66
N PRO A 154 12.45 -13.54 -16.82
CA PRO A 154 13.66 -13.63 -16.01
C PRO A 154 14.56 -12.41 -16.27
N ILE A 155 15.03 -11.81 -15.18
CA ILE A 155 15.96 -10.68 -15.21
C ILE A 155 17.36 -11.23 -14.90
N SER A 156 18.38 -10.81 -15.64
CA SER A 156 19.75 -11.33 -15.51
C SER A 156 20.34 -11.25 -14.10
N THR A 157 19.86 -10.33 -13.26
CA THR A 157 20.28 -10.12 -11.88
C THR A 157 19.37 -10.76 -10.83
N LEU A 158 18.16 -11.20 -11.20
CA LEU A 158 17.18 -11.79 -10.27
C LEU A 158 16.57 -13.07 -10.84
N THR A 159 16.71 -14.17 -10.10
CA THR A 159 16.05 -15.43 -10.44
C THR A 159 14.53 -15.33 -10.26
N LEU A 160 13.78 -16.11 -11.03
CA LEU A 160 12.32 -16.21 -10.89
C LEU A 160 11.92 -16.62 -9.46
N ASP A 161 12.71 -17.45 -8.80
CA ASP A 161 12.46 -17.87 -7.42
C ASP A 161 12.45 -16.69 -6.45
N ILE A 162 13.40 -15.75 -6.59
CA ILE A 162 13.45 -14.54 -5.76
C ILE A 162 12.25 -13.63 -6.06
N ILE A 163 11.91 -13.46 -7.34
CA ILE A 163 10.76 -12.66 -7.77
C ILE A 163 9.46 -13.16 -7.13
N TRP A 164 9.24 -14.47 -7.19
CA TRP A 164 8.08 -15.13 -6.60
C TRP A 164 8.12 -15.13 -5.07
N ALA A 165 9.28 -15.38 -4.46
CA ALA A 165 9.43 -15.37 -3.00
C ALA A 165 9.05 -14.01 -2.39
N VAL A 166 9.52 -12.90 -2.97
CA VAL A 166 9.16 -11.55 -2.51
C VAL A 166 7.67 -11.27 -2.71
N GLY A 167 7.11 -11.66 -3.86
CA GLY A 167 5.68 -11.52 -4.14
C GLY A 167 4.80 -12.29 -3.16
N LEU A 168 5.13 -13.56 -2.91
CA LEU A 168 4.42 -14.45 -1.98
C LEU A 168 4.57 -13.99 -0.52
N PHE A 169 5.73 -13.48 -0.15
CA PHE A 169 5.94 -12.90 1.18
C PHE A 169 5.01 -11.70 1.41
N CYS A 170 4.96 -10.75 0.47
CA CYS A 170 4.07 -9.59 0.55
C CYS A 170 2.59 -9.98 0.56
N ALA A 171 2.21 -10.98 -0.24
CA ALA A 171 0.85 -11.53 -0.25
C ALA A 171 0.48 -12.15 1.10
N SER A 172 1.39 -12.93 1.67
CA SER A 172 1.22 -13.59 2.97
C SER A 172 1.06 -12.57 4.08
N CYS A 173 1.91 -11.54 4.13
CA CYS A 173 1.78 -10.43 5.08
C CYS A 173 0.41 -9.75 4.96
N SER A 174 -0.04 -9.43 3.74
CA SER A 174 -1.35 -8.81 3.51
C SER A 174 -2.50 -9.67 4.04
N ILE A 175 -2.48 -10.97 3.74
CA ILE A 175 -3.49 -11.93 4.20
C ILE A 175 -3.49 -12.04 5.73
N ILE A 176 -2.32 -12.22 6.34
CA ILE A 176 -2.17 -12.32 7.80
C ILE A 176 -2.71 -11.07 8.48
N TYR A 177 -2.38 -9.87 7.98
CA TYR A 177 -2.89 -8.62 8.56
C TYR A 177 -4.41 -8.50 8.47
N PHE A 178 -5.02 -8.87 7.34
CA PHE A 178 -6.49 -8.89 7.23
C PHE A 178 -7.13 -9.97 8.10
N ILE A 179 -6.51 -11.14 8.25
CA ILE A 179 -6.99 -12.19 9.16
C ILE A 179 -6.98 -11.67 10.60
N ILE A 180 -5.88 -11.07 11.05
CA ILE A 180 -5.76 -10.49 12.40
C ILE A 180 -6.81 -9.40 12.60
N GLN A 181 -6.98 -8.49 11.63
CA GLN A 181 -8.02 -7.48 11.67
C GLN A 181 -9.42 -8.09 11.88
N GLN A 182 -9.74 -9.16 11.15
CA GLN A 182 -11.05 -9.82 11.26
C GLN A 182 -11.22 -10.61 12.55
N LEU A 183 -10.15 -11.21 13.06
CA LEU A 183 -10.14 -11.86 14.38
C LEU A 183 -10.45 -10.84 15.48
N ILE A 184 -9.75 -9.71 15.49
CA ILE A 184 -10.00 -8.64 16.48
C ILE A 184 -11.43 -8.13 16.37
N ALA A 185 -11.92 -7.94 15.15
CA ALA A 185 -13.28 -7.50 14.89
C ALA A 185 -14.35 -8.48 15.43
N ARG A 186 -14.16 -9.78 15.20
CA ARG A 186 -15.06 -10.83 15.70
C ARG A 186 -15.03 -10.92 17.22
N ILE A 187 -13.84 -11.02 17.81
CA ILE A 187 -13.66 -11.20 19.27
C ILE A 187 -14.22 -10.00 20.05
N ARG A 188 -14.02 -8.78 19.54
CA ARG A 188 -14.41 -7.54 20.22
C ARG A 188 -15.79 -7.01 19.80
N GLY A 189 -16.56 -7.79 19.03
CA GLY A 189 -17.92 -7.41 18.60
C GLY A 189 -17.98 -6.09 17.81
N ILE A 190 -16.92 -5.77 17.07
CA ILE A 190 -16.80 -4.48 16.38
C ILE A 190 -17.80 -4.43 15.24
N LYS A 191 -18.58 -3.34 15.17
CA LYS A 191 -19.54 -3.14 14.09
C LYS A 191 -18.81 -3.12 12.75
N ARG A 192 -19.33 -3.84 11.74
CA ARG A 192 -18.68 -4.08 10.44
C ARG A 192 -18.39 -2.82 9.61
N ASP A 193 -19.10 -1.74 9.89
CA ASP A 193 -18.97 -0.39 9.32
C ASP A 193 -17.83 0.42 9.96
N ALA A 194 -17.29 -0.01 11.11
CA ALA A 194 -16.20 0.65 11.80
C ALA A 194 -14.80 0.12 11.41
N ILE A 195 -14.76 -0.90 10.55
CA ILE A 195 -13.54 -1.63 10.16
C ILE A 195 -13.13 -1.20 8.75
N TRP A 196 -11.85 -0.85 8.61
CA TRP A 196 -11.25 -0.38 7.36
C TRP A 196 -10.78 -1.55 6.48
#